data_AF-A0A965RUZ5-F1
#
_entry.id   AF-A0A965RUZ5-F1
#
_cell.length_a   1.000
_cell.length_b   1.000
_cell.length_c   1.000
_cell.angle_alpha   90.00
_cell.angle_beta   90.00
_cell.angle_gamma   90.00
#
_symmetry.space_group_name_H-M   'P 1'
#
loop_
_entity.id
_entity.type
_entity.pdbx_description
1 polymer ?
#
loop_
_entity_poly.entity_id
_entity_poly.type
_entity_poly.pdbx_seq_one_letter_code
_entity_poly.pdbx_strand_id
1 'polypeptide(L)'
;MITTNICAQSAVEILGGNKQAHYINYISKDLDSAAKWNFFNLNRFTVNYKDKALNTVSIEGQLTYQFKPWFGLSAGGGFYGELFVPAIGLSLSYMNKKQDFFIQLYPT
;
A
#
# COMPACT_ATOMS: atom_id res chain seq x y z
N MET A 1 2.82 26.74 15.59
CA MET A 1 1.59 26.00 15.19
C MET A 1 1.83 25.57 13.75
N ILE A 2 2.22 24.32 13.51
CA ILE A 2 2.55 23.83 12.17
C ILE A 2 1.30 23.17 11.60
N THR A 3 0.81 23.70 10.50
CA THR A 3 -0.31 23.18 9.72
C THR A 3 0.05 21.79 9.20
N THR A 4 -0.53 20.73 9.75
CA THR A 4 -0.40 19.37 9.22
C THR A 4 -1.27 19.25 7.97
N ASN A 5 -0.65 19.46 6.81
CA ASN A 5 -1.27 19.15 5.53
C ASN A 5 -1.44 17.63 5.42
N ILE A 6 -2.64 17.13 5.68
CA ILE A 6 -3.00 15.72 5.43
C ILE A 6 -3.19 15.57 3.92
N CYS A 7 -2.08 15.42 3.18
CA CYS A 7 -2.14 14.97 1.79
C CYS A 7 -2.14 13.45 1.78
N ALA A 8 -3.28 12.85 1.47
CA ALA A 8 -3.32 11.45 1.05
C ALA A 8 -2.38 11.33 -0.17
N GLN A 9 -1.44 10.38 -0.12
CA GLN A 9 -0.61 10.09 -1.28
C GLN A 9 -1.29 8.98 -2.06
N SER A 10 -1.66 9.29 -3.30
CA SER A 10 -2.13 8.29 -4.24
C SER A 10 -1.29 8.35 -5.50
N ALA A 11 -0.82 7.20 -5.94
CA ALA A 11 -0.23 7.05 -7.26
C ALA A 11 -1.11 6.12 -8.09
N VAL A 12 -1.17 6.43 -9.38
CA VAL A 12 -1.79 5.60 -10.40
C VAL A 12 -0.74 5.40 -11.49
N GLU A 13 -0.47 4.15 -11.81
CA GLU A 13 0.48 3.75 -12.83
C GLU A 13 -0.19 2.82 -13.83
N ILE A 14 -0.03 3.11 -15.12
CA ILE A 14 -0.53 2.31 -16.24
C ILE A 14 0.65 2.00 -17.14
N LEU A 15 0.95 0.71 -17.31
CA LEU A 15 1.99 0.24 -18.21
C LEU A 15 1.38 -0.63 -19.31
N GLY A 16 1.59 -0.25 -20.57
CA GLY A 16 1.20 -1.06 -21.73
C GLY A 16 2.43 -1.75 -22.34
N GLY A 17 2.40 -3.07 -22.47
CA GLY A 17 3.41 -3.85 -23.18
C GLY A 17 2.80 -4.66 -24.31
N ASN A 18 3.64 -5.31 -25.13
CA ASN A 18 3.16 -6.05 -26.32
C ASN A 18 2.23 -7.25 -26.03
N LYS A 19 2.17 -7.72 -24.78
CA LYS A 19 1.38 -8.91 -24.38
C LYS A 19 0.31 -8.61 -23.33
N GLN A 20 0.51 -7.57 -22.53
CA GLN A 20 -0.34 -7.27 -21.39
C GLN A 20 -0.27 -5.79 -21.02
N ALA A 21 -1.33 -5.32 -20.36
CA ALA A 21 -1.34 -4.06 -19.63
C ALA A 21 -1.33 -4.32 -18.13
N HIS A 22 -0.64 -3.46 -17.39
CA HIS A 22 -0.68 -3.40 -15.94
C HIS A 22 -1.31 -2.08 -15.51
N TYR A 23 -2.19 -2.17 -14.52
CA TYR A 23 -2.68 -1.02 -13.77
C TYR A 23 -2.35 -1.25 -12.30
N ILE A 24 -1.68 -0.27 -11.70
CA ILE A 24 -1.31 -0.29 -10.29
C ILE A 24 -1.82 1.02 -9.70
N ASN A 25 -2.53 0.94 -8.57
CA ASN A 25 -2.77 2.12 -7.77
C ASN A 25 -2.53 1.82 -6.31
N TYR A 26 -1.96 2.79 -5.60
CA TYR A 26 -1.89 2.72 -4.16
C TYR A 26 -2.38 4.00 -3.51
N ILE A 27 -2.82 3.87 -2.27
CA ILE A 27 -3.24 4.96 -1.41
C ILE A 27 -2.56 4.74 -0.06
N SER A 28 -1.84 5.75 0.42
CA SER A 28 -1.38 5.80 1.81
C SER A 28 -1.90 7.06 2.47
N LYS A 29 -2.44 6.91 3.68
CA LYS A 29 -3.02 8.02 4.43
C LYS A 29 -2.93 7.80 5.94
N ASP A 30 -2.45 8.81 6.64
CA ASP A 30 -2.59 8.90 8.09
C ASP A 30 -4.04 9.28 8.44
N LEU A 31 -4.64 8.53 9.37
CA LEU A 31 -6.04 8.67 9.77
C LEU A 31 -6.22 9.62 10.96
N ASP A 32 -5.15 9.96 11.67
CA ASP A 32 -5.15 10.92 12.78
C ASP A 32 -3.97 11.89 12.69
N SER A 33 -4.10 13.03 13.38
CA SER A 33 -3.11 14.11 13.36
C SER A 33 -1.77 13.75 14.00
N ALA A 34 -1.72 12.69 14.80
CA ALA A 34 -0.50 12.17 15.41
C ALA A 34 0.15 11.05 14.57
N ALA A 35 -0.42 10.73 13.40
CA ALA A 35 0.00 9.64 12.52
C ALA A 35 0.11 8.29 13.27
N LYS A 36 -0.76 8.07 14.26
CA LYS A 36 -0.81 6.82 15.02
C LYS A 36 -1.44 5.70 14.21
N TRP A 37 -2.43 6.03 13.40
CA TRP A 37 -3.12 5.13 12.50
C TRP A 37 -2.79 5.50 11.07
N ASN A 38 -2.29 4.52 10.32
CA ASN A 38 -2.02 4.65 8.90
C ASN A 38 -2.82 3.59 8.13
N PHE A 39 -3.44 4.01 7.04
CA PHE A 39 -4.09 3.14 6.09
C PHE A 39 -3.23 3.05 4.82
N PHE A 40 -2.99 1.83 4.38
CA PHE A 40 -2.35 1.52 3.10
C PHE A 40 -3.25 0.62 2.28
N ASN A 41 -3.46 0.96 1.01
CA ASN A 41 -4.10 0.09 0.04
C ASN A 41 -3.27 0.05 -1.24
N LEU A 42 -3.17 -1.14 -1.82
CA LEU A 42 -2.53 -1.41 -3.10
C LEU A 42 -3.46 -2.27 -3.94
N ASN A 43 -3.79 -1.83 -5.14
CA ASN A 43 -4.52 -2.64 -6.10
C ASN A 43 -3.68 -2.82 -7.36
N ARG A 44 -3.72 -4.03 -7.91
CA ARG A 44 -2.95 -4.44 -9.08
C ARG A 44 -3.85 -5.22 -10.01
N PHE A 45 -3.86 -4.81 -11.27
CA PHE A 45 -4.64 -5.45 -12.31
C PHE A 45 -3.72 -5.72 -13.49
N THR A 46 -3.70 -6.97 -13.93
CA THR A 46 -3.00 -7.36 -15.15
C THR A 46 -4.02 -7.86 -16.16
N VAL A 47 -4.01 -7.27 -17.35
CA VAL A 47 -4.86 -7.67 -18.46
C VAL A 47 -3.96 -8.18 -19.58
N ASN A 48 -3.98 -9.48 -19.80
CA ASN A 48 -3.32 -10.13 -20.92
C ASN A 48 -4.20 -10.08 -22.17
N TYR A 49 -3.60 -9.74 -23.31
CA TYR A 49 -4.36 -9.50 -24.55
C TYR A 49 -4.80 -10.77 -25.27
N LYS A 50 -4.18 -11.91 -24.97
CA LYS A 50 -4.43 -13.19 -25.68
C LYS A 50 -5.00 -14.26 -24.77
N ASP A 51 -4.50 -14.37 -23.54
CA ASP A 51 -4.87 -15.43 -22.62
C ASP A 51 -5.52 -14.86 -21.35
N LYS A 52 -6.84 -14.99 -21.26
CA LYS A 52 -7.62 -14.49 -20.13
C LYS A 52 -7.29 -15.21 -18.81
N ALA A 53 -6.74 -16.43 -18.86
CA ALA A 53 -6.33 -17.17 -17.66
C ALA A 53 -5.12 -16.52 -16.97
N LEU A 54 -4.38 -15.66 -17.69
CA LEU A 54 -3.25 -14.89 -17.16
C LEU A 54 -3.66 -13.52 -16.62
N ASN A 55 -4.96 -13.17 -16.65
CA ASN A 55 -5.43 -11.95 -16.03
C ASN A 55 -5.37 -12.10 -14.51
N THR A 56 -4.84 -11.08 -13.84
CA THR A 56 -4.76 -11.07 -12.38
C THR A 56 -5.41 -9.82 -11.83
N VAL A 57 -6.06 -9.99 -10.68
CA VAL A 57 -6.53 -8.90 -9.84
C VAL A 57 -6.02 -9.16 -8.43
N SER A 58 -5.37 -8.17 -7.84
CA SER A 58 -5.12 -8.14 -6.40
C SER A 58 -5.55 -6.83 -5.79
N ILE A 59 -6.10 -6.93 -4.59
CA ILE A 59 -6.54 -5.80 -3.77
C ILE A 59 -6.02 -6.08 -2.37
N GLU A 60 -5.08 -5.30 -1.91
CA GLU A 60 -4.44 -5.43 -0.61
C GLU A 60 -4.73 -4.20 0.23
N GLY A 61 -5.07 -4.41 1.50
CA GLY A 61 -5.38 -3.35 2.44
C GLY A 61 -4.75 -3.65 3.79
N GLN A 62 -4.16 -2.64 4.40
CA GLN A 62 -3.56 -2.73 5.72
C GLN A 62 -3.90 -1.52 6.56
N LEU A 63 -4.19 -1.79 7.83
CA LEU A 63 -4.31 -0.80 8.87
C LEU A 63 -3.16 -0.98 9.84
N THR A 64 -2.38 0.08 10.04
CA THR A 64 -1.22 0.07 10.93
C THR A 64 -1.45 0.98 12.12
N TYR A 65 -1.13 0.50 13.31
CA TYR A 65 -0.96 1.31 14.51
C TYR A 65 0.52 1.50 14.84
N GLN A 66 0.99 2.75 14.89
CA GLN A 66 2.38 3.12 15.16
C GLN A 66 2.60 3.38 16.66
N PHE A 67 3.35 2.51 17.34
CA PHE A 67 3.78 2.75 18.73
C PHE A 67 4.82 3.87 18.79
N LYS A 68 5.74 3.87 17.83
CA LYS A 68 6.76 4.89 17.58
C LYS A 68 6.80 5.19 16.07
N PRO A 69 7.38 6.31 15.64
CA PRO A 69 7.50 6.62 14.20
C PRO A 69 8.20 5.54 13.36
N TRP A 70 8.96 4.63 13.99
CA TRP A 70 9.73 3.57 13.34
C TRP A 70 9.21 2.15 13.59
N PHE A 71 8.17 2.00 14.43
CA PHE A 71 7.68 0.69 14.86
C PHE A 71 6.19 0.71 15.16
N GLY A 72 5.49 -0.22 14.54
CA GLY A 72 4.05 -0.41 14.66
C GLY A 72 3.62 -1.85 14.49
N LEU A 73 2.32 -2.07 14.66
CA LEU A 73 1.64 -3.32 14.33
C LEU A 73 0.71 -3.06 13.16
N SER A 74 0.79 -3.88 12.13
CA SER A 74 -0.09 -3.84 10.97
C SER A 74 -0.97 -5.08 10.92
N ALA A 75 -2.22 -4.90 10.55
CA ALA A 75 -3.16 -5.97 10.29
C ALA A 75 -3.98 -5.65 9.04
N GLY A 76 -4.30 -6.68 8.27
CA GLY A 76 -5.01 -6.53 7.01
C GLY A 76 -5.02 -7.82 6.22
N GLY A 77 -4.92 -7.70 4.90
CA GLY A 77 -4.86 -8.83 4.00
C GLY A 77 -5.06 -8.39 2.56
N GLY A 78 -5.05 -9.38 1.66
CA GLY A 78 -5.29 -9.16 0.25
C GLY A 78 -6.19 -10.21 -0.37
N PHE A 79 -6.96 -9.79 -1.36
CA PHE A 79 -7.59 -10.69 -2.32
C PHE A 79 -6.66 -10.87 -3.50
N TYR A 80 -6.42 -12.10 -3.91
CA TYR A 80 -5.68 -12.48 -5.12
C TYR A 80 -6.62 -13.34 -5.97
N GLY A 81 -7.34 -12.72 -6.90
CA GLY A 81 -8.55 -13.33 -7.47
C GLY A 81 -9.62 -13.54 -6.39
N GLU A 82 -10.06 -14.78 -6.20
CA GLU A 82 -11.07 -15.16 -5.18
C GLU A 82 -10.45 -15.53 -3.83
N LEU A 83 -9.12 -15.70 -3.76
CA LEU A 83 -8.43 -16.13 -2.54
C LEU A 83 -8.16 -14.92 -1.63
N PHE A 84 -8.71 -14.94 -0.42
CA PHE A 84 -8.34 -14.01 0.64
C PHE A 84 -7.15 -14.54 1.45
N VAL A 85 -6.12 -13.70 1.61
CA VAL A 85 -4.93 -13.98 2.42
C VAL A 85 -4.84 -12.93 3.54
N PRO A 86 -5.07 -13.29 4.81
CA PRO A 86 -4.90 -12.36 5.92
C PRO A 86 -3.42 -12.12 6.22
N ALA A 87 -3.09 -10.91 6.65
CA ALA A 87 -1.75 -10.53 7.07
C ALA A 87 -1.78 -9.80 8.42
N ILE A 88 -0.89 -10.21 9.33
CA ILE A 88 -0.64 -9.50 10.58
C ILE A 88 0.86 -9.54 10.87
N GLY A 89 1.41 -8.44 11.33
CA GLY A 89 2.84 -8.38 11.60
C GLY A 89 3.33 -6.98 11.93
N LEU A 90 4.63 -6.87 12.15
CA LEU A 90 5.26 -5.62 12.52
C LEU A 90 5.36 -4.70 11.30
N SER A 91 5.00 -3.43 11.48
CA SER A 91 5.32 -2.36 10.55
C SER A 91 6.64 -1.72 10.99
N LEU A 92 7.63 -1.73 10.11
CA LEU A 92 8.90 -1.06 10.34
C LEU A 92 9.00 0.13 9.41
N SER A 93 9.41 1.26 9.96
CA SER A 93 9.49 2.51 9.21
C SER A 93 10.81 3.22 9.48
N TYR A 94 11.41 3.78 8.44
CA TYR A 94 12.60 4.62 8.58
C TYR A 94 12.42 5.88 7.77
N MET A 95 12.55 7.03 8.43
CA MET A 95 12.63 8.33 7.79
C MET A 95 14.02 8.88 8.04
N ASN A 96 14.70 9.32 6.99
CA ASN A 96 16.02 9.90 7.16
C ASN A 96 15.92 11.26 7.90
N LYS A 97 17.04 11.75 8.46
CA LYS A 97 17.05 12.99 9.25
C LYS A 97 16.58 14.23 8.46
N LYS A 98 16.77 14.23 7.13
CA LYS A 98 16.37 15.33 6.25
C LYS A 98 14.91 15.25 5.80
N GLN A 99 14.22 14.15 6.12
CA GLN A 99 12.83 13.85 5.72
C GLN A 99 12.61 13.81 4.20
N ASP A 100 13.67 13.54 3.43
CA ASP A 100 13.60 13.44 1.97
C ASP A 100 13.35 12.00 1.48
N PHE A 101 13.45 11.02 2.37
CA PHE A 101 13.27 9.60 2.05
C PHE A 101 12.62 8.82 3.19
N PHE A 102 11.72 7.91 2.82
CA PHE A 102 10.93 7.08 3.73
C PHE A 102 10.84 5.63 3.22
N ILE A 103 11.12 4.67 4.10
CA ILE A 103 10.86 3.24 3.87
C ILE A 103 9.81 2.80 4.86
N GLN A 104 8.80 2.07 4.37
CA GLN A 104 7.87 1.33 5.22
C GLN A 104 7.73 -0.10 4.71
N LEU A 105 7.92 -1.05 5.61
CA LEU A 105 7.73 -2.46 5.36
C LEU A 105 6.44 -2.91 6.05
N TYR A 106 5.60 -3.56 5.27
CA TYR A 106 4.34 -4.13 5.71
C TYR A 106 4.42 -5.66 5.63
N PRO A 107 3.81 -6.40 6.57
CA PRO A 107 3.70 -7.85 6.46
C PRO A 107 2.82 -8.22 5.26
N THR A 108 3.28 -9.16 4.44
CA THR A 108 2.54 -9.73 3.29
C THR A 108 2.21 -11.18 3.54
#